data_AF-A0A1Y1XH38-F1
#
_entry.id   AF-A0A1Y1XH38-F1
#
_cell.length_a   1.000
_cell.length_b   1.000
_cell.length_c   1.000
_cell.angle_alpha   90.00
_cell.angle_beta   90.00
_cell.angle_gamma   90.00
#
_symmetry.space_group_name_H-M   'P 1'
#
loop_
_entity.id
_entity.type
_entity.pdbx_description
1 polymer ?
#
loop_
_entity_poly.entity_id
_entity_poly.type
_entity_poly.pdbx_seq_one_letter_code
_entity_poly.pdbx_strand_id
1 'polypeptide(L)'
;MKATSTSSVLICLLGTHLAQGFLIPTFDIPMFSKMDRAVSAYHSRTYPEEYILNLEVPGISPEELSISYKNSQLIVEGEHQCGTEEEARGCLPKRVGQVFILPRDINPDSIESTLENGVLTIRSARHQAPVRKVVIKAGHPKADNPS
;
A
#
# COMPACT_ATOMS: atom_id res chain seq x y z
N MET A 1 -28.94 -35.41 -29.32
CA MET A 1 -29.94 -35.01 -28.30
C MET A 1 -29.19 -34.46 -27.10
N LYS A 2 -29.72 -33.39 -26.49
CA LYS A 2 -29.04 -32.40 -25.65
C LYS A 2 -28.57 -32.95 -24.30
N ALA A 3 -27.38 -32.52 -23.84
CA ALA A 3 -26.96 -32.60 -22.44
C ALA A 3 -27.36 -31.30 -21.75
N THR A 4 -28.24 -31.40 -20.76
CA THR A 4 -28.76 -30.28 -19.97
C THR A 4 -27.97 -30.10 -18.68
N SER A 5 -27.55 -28.86 -18.47
CA SER A 5 -26.99 -28.25 -17.26
C SER A 5 -27.89 -28.46 -16.03
N THR A 6 -27.30 -28.59 -14.84
CA THR A 6 -28.02 -28.51 -13.56
C THR A 6 -27.18 -27.71 -12.57
N SER A 7 -27.58 -26.46 -12.36
CA SER A 7 -27.12 -25.58 -11.28
C SER A 7 -27.48 -26.15 -9.92
N SER A 8 -26.56 -26.06 -8.96
CA SER A 8 -26.87 -26.15 -7.53
C SER A 8 -26.36 -24.89 -6.84
N VAL A 9 -27.28 -23.95 -6.64
CA VAL A 9 -27.17 -22.87 -5.65
C VAL A 9 -27.90 -23.37 -4.40
N LEU A 10 -27.21 -23.49 -3.27
CA LEU A 10 -27.85 -23.66 -1.97
C LEU A 10 -26.91 -23.19 -0.85
N ILE A 11 -27.52 -22.66 0.22
CA ILE A 11 -26.99 -22.37 1.56
C ILE A 11 -26.55 -20.90 1.72
N CYS A 12 -27.12 -20.06 2.59
CA CYS A 12 -28.21 -20.20 3.56
C CYS A 12 -28.67 -18.78 3.94
N LEU A 13 -29.98 -18.51 3.87
CA LEU A 13 -30.65 -17.41 4.57
C LEU A 13 -31.22 -18.01 5.87
N LEU A 14 -30.86 -17.44 7.02
CA LEU A 14 -31.71 -17.23 8.22
C LEU A 14 -30.82 -16.84 9.41
N GLY A 15 -31.08 -15.67 10.00
CA GLY A 15 -30.55 -15.34 11.32
C GLY A 15 -30.27 -13.87 11.58
N THR A 16 -31.31 -13.02 11.56
CA THR A 16 -31.26 -11.69 12.19
C THR A 16 -31.21 -11.84 13.72
N HIS A 17 -30.16 -11.38 14.39
CA HIS A 17 -30.27 -10.90 15.77
C HIS A 17 -29.12 -9.96 16.18
N LEU A 18 -29.52 -8.73 16.53
CA LEU A 18 -28.92 -7.76 17.46
C LEU A 18 -27.46 -7.32 17.28
N ALA A 19 -27.35 -6.06 16.86
CA ALA A 19 -26.25 -5.16 17.14
C ALA A 19 -25.97 -5.05 18.65
N GLN A 20 -24.71 -5.25 19.06
CA GLN A 20 -24.00 -4.45 20.07
C GLN A 20 -22.55 -4.93 20.20
N GLY A 21 -21.62 -3.99 20.02
CA GLY A 21 -20.28 -4.03 20.60
C GLY A 21 -19.32 -5.06 20.04
N PHE A 22 -18.55 -4.69 19.03
CA PHE A 22 -17.20 -5.21 18.89
C PHE A 22 -16.23 -4.03 18.77
N LEU A 23 -15.53 -3.79 19.88
CA LEU A 23 -14.26 -3.06 19.88
C LEU A 23 -13.44 -3.52 18.67
N ILE A 24 -12.89 -2.60 17.91
CA ILE A 24 -11.81 -2.91 16.97
C ILE A 24 -10.61 -3.28 17.86
N PRO A 25 -10.19 -4.56 17.98
CA PRO A 25 -8.95 -4.83 18.67
C PRO A 25 -7.83 -4.23 17.83
N THR A 26 -7.09 -3.33 18.48
CA THR A 26 -5.83 -2.79 18.02
C THR A 26 -4.91 -3.93 17.57
N PHE A 27 -4.36 -3.83 16.36
CA PHE A 27 -3.15 -4.55 15.98
C PHE A 27 -3.23 -6.08 16.09
N ASP A 28 -4.08 -6.70 15.28
CA ASP A 28 -3.81 -8.05 14.77
C ASP A 28 -3.80 -7.96 13.24
N ILE A 29 -2.60 -7.78 12.68
CA ILE A 29 -2.37 -8.03 11.25
C ILE A 29 -2.37 -9.56 11.14
N PRO A 30 -3.40 -10.22 10.58
CA PRO A 30 -3.28 -11.62 10.27
C PRO A 30 -2.16 -11.76 9.25
N MET A 31 -1.07 -12.34 9.72
CA MET A 31 0.08 -12.82 8.97
C MET A 31 -0.34 -13.98 8.02
N PHE A 32 -1.47 -13.91 7.30
CA PHE A 32 -2.01 -15.08 6.58
C PHE A 32 -2.78 -14.71 5.28
N SER A 33 -2.02 -14.38 4.23
CA SER A 33 -2.23 -14.81 2.82
C SER A 33 -1.14 -14.17 1.93
N LYS A 34 0.12 -14.47 2.26
CA LYS A 34 1.34 -13.84 1.72
C LYS A 34 1.61 -14.08 0.21
N MET A 35 0.70 -14.67 -0.56
CA MET A 35 1.03 -15.13 -1.93
C MET A 35 0.32 -14.44 -3.11
N ASP A 36 -0.62 -13.52 -2.88
CA ASP A 36 -1.37 -12.88 -3.99
C ASP A 36 -1.36 -11.34 -3.96
N ARG A 37 -0.40 -10.74 -3.25
CA ARG A 37 -0.16 -9.29 -3.38
C ARG A 37 0.72 -9.08 -4.60
N ALA A 38 0.13 -8.64 -5.69
CA ALA A 38 0.90 -8.12 -6.82
C ALA A 38 1.85 -7.04 -6.28
N VAL A 39 3.15 -7.19 -6.56
CA VAL A 39 4.11 -6.11 -6.29
C VAL A 39 3.87 -5.06 -7.36
N SER A 40 3.02 -4.09 -7.04
CA SER A 40 2.84 -2.89 -7.85
C SER A 40 4.18 -2.18 -8.07
N ALA A 41 4.43 -1.79 -9.32
CA ALA A 41 5.57 -0.94 -9.64
C ALA A 41 5.37 0.44 -8.99
N TYR A 42 6.48 1.01 -8.51
CA TYR A 42 6.48 2.33 -7.91
C TYR A 42 7.75 3.08 -8.25
N HIS A 43 7.68 4.41 -8.20
CA HIS A 43 8.87 5.25 -8.22
C HIS A 43 8.70 6.46 -7.31
N SER A 44 9.78 6.87 -6.65
CA SER A 44 9.81 8.07 -5.81
C SER A 44 10.75 9.12 -6.38
N ARG A 45 10.36 10.39 -6.30
CA ARG A 45 11.19 11.55 -6.62
C ARG A 45 11.24 12.47 -5.43
N THR A 46 12.44 12.92 -5.11
CA THR A 46 12.69 13.84 -4.00
C THR A 46 13.28 15.12 -4.57
N TYR A 47 12.53 16.22 -4.45
CA TYR A 47 12.94 17.57 -4.79
C TYR A 47 13.19 18.38 -3.52
N PRO A 48 13.88 19.53 -3.56
CA PRO A 48 14.16 20.32 -2.36
C PRO A 48 12.92 20.63 -1.51
N GLU A 49 11.81 21.01 -2.15
CA GLU A 49 10.58 21.45 -1.47
C GLU A 49 9.49 20.39 -1.39
N GLU A 50 9.60 19.29 -2.15
CA GLU A 50 8.55 18.28 -2.25
C GLU A 50 9.07 16.86 -2.44
N TYR A 51 8.22 15.91 -2.09
CA TYR A 51 8.39 14.49 -2.34
C TYR A 51 7.19 13.96 -3.08
N ILE A 52 7.44 13.12 -4.09
CA ILE A 52 6.40 12.52 -4.93
C ILE A 52 6.64 11.01 -4.98
N LEU A 53 5.61 10.23 -4.68
CA LEU A 53 5.55 8.78 -4.83
C LEU A 53 4.46 8.43 -5.83
N ASN A 54 4.80 7.67 -6.86
CA ASN A 54 3.84 7.13 -7.81
C ASN A 54 3.79 5.62 -7.65
N LEU A 55 2.58 5.07 -7.58
CA LEU A 55 2.30 3.66 -7.39
C LEU A 55 1.27 3.19 -8.43
N GLU A 56 1.58 2.13 -9.17
CA GLU A 56 0.66 1.54 -10.14
C GLU A 56 -0.40 0.66 -9.44
N VAL A 57 -1.67 1.04 -9.55
CA VAL A 57 -2.84 0.33 -9.02
C VAL A 57 -3.95 0.22 -10.07
N PRO A 58 -3.69 -0.42 -11.22
CA PRO A 58 -4.64 -0.44 -12.32
C PRO A 58 -5.92 -1.19 -11.97
N GLY A 59 -7.06 -0.52 -12.13
CA GLY A 59 -8.41 -1.08 -11.95
C GLY A 59 -8.76 -1.44 -10.50
N ILE A 60 -8.26 -0.66 -9.55
CA ILE A 60 -8.83 -0.49 -8.21
C ILE A 60 -9.37 0.95 -8.16
N SER A 61 -10.58 1.15 -7.65
CA SER A 61 -11.17 2.49 -7.56
C SER A 61 -10.68 3.28 -6.33
N PRO A 62 -10.80 4.62 -6.31
CA PRO A 62 -10.37 5.41 -5.15
C PRO A 62 -11.04 4.99 -3.84
N GLU A 63 -12.32 4.65 -3.87
CA GLU A 63 -13.10 4.23 -2.70
C GLU A 63 -12.68 2.85 -2.14
N GLU A 64 -11.97 2.06 -2.93
CA GLU A 64 -11.41 0.76 -2.53
C GLU A 64 -9.97 0.87 -2.00
N LEU A 65 -9.39 2.08 -1.97
CA LEU A 65 -8.04 2.36 -1.48
C LEU A 65 -8.07 3.05 -0.12
N SER A 66 -7.08 2.71 0.70
CA SER A 66 -6.78 3.38 1.96
C SER A 66 -5.30 3.76 2.01
N ILE A 67 -5.04 4.98 2.50
CA ILE A 67 -3.70 5.49 2.74
C ILE A 67 -3.62 5.90 4.20
N SER A 68 -2.62 5.39 4.92
CA SER A 68 -2.35 5.80 6.30
C SER A 68 -0.88 6.13 6.49
N TYR A 69 -0.59 7.10 7.36
CA TYR A 69 0.77 7.49 7.69
C TYR A 69 1.01 7.39 9.20
N LYS A 70 2.02 6.61 9.59
CA LYS A 70 2.40 6.43 11.01
C LYS A 70 3.88 6.07 11.11
N ASN A 71 4.60 6.65 12.08
CA ASN A 71 6.00 6.29 12.37
C ASN A 71 6.94 6.33 11.14
N SER A 72 6.80 7.35 10.28
CA SER A 72 7.52 7.48 9.01
C SER A 72 7.21 6.39 7.97
N GLN A 73 6.15 5.60 8.19
CA GLN A 73 5.64 4.60 7.27
C GLN A 73 4.37 5.11 6.63
N LEU A 74 4.36 5.14 5.31
CA LEU A 74 3.17 5.34 4.50
C LEU A 74 2.69 3.96 4.06
N ILE A 75 1.47 3.61 4.44
CA ILE A 75 0.86 2.31 4.18
C ILE A 75 -0.27 2.55 3.19
N VAL A 76 -0.19 1.91 2.03
CA VAL A 76 -1.24 1.91 1.01
C VAL A 76 -1.85 0.52 0.96
N GLU A 77 -3.17 0.42 1.06
CA GLU A 77 -3.92 -0.83 1.00
C GLU A 77 -5.14 -0.68 0.09
N GLY A 78 -5.54 -1.76 -0.56
CA GLY A 78 -6.81 -1.79 -1.29
C GLY A 78 -7.11 -3.16 -1.86
N GLU A 79 -8.40 -3.40 -2.09
CA GLU A 79 -8.91 -4.66 -2.61
C GLU A 79 -10.12 -4.40 -3.49
N HIS A 80 -10.06 -4.94 -4.71
CA HIS A 80 -11.16 -4.95 -5.66
C HIS A 80 -11.65 -6.39 -5.84
N GLN A 81 -12.94 -6.61 -5.59
CA GLN A 81 -13.58 -7.91 -5.76
C GLN A 81 -14.47 -7.90 -7.00
N CYS A 82 -14.46 -9.02 -7.74
CA CYS A 82 -15.37 -9.19 -8.86
C CYS A 82 -16.76 -9.56 -8.37
N GLY A 83 -17.79 -9.02 -9.04
CA GLY A 83 -19.20 -9.30 -8.75
C GLY A 83 -19.63 -10.75 -9.03
N THR A 84 -20.94 -10.96 -9.18
CA THR A 84 -21.53 -12.31 -9.33
C THR A 84 -21.10 -13.02 -10.63
N GLU A 85 -21.30 -14.34 -10.73
CA GLU A 85 -20.78 -15.19 -11.83
C GLU A 85 -21.08 -14.69 -13.27
N GLU A 86 -22.15 -13.92 -13.48
CA GLU A 86 -22.45 -13.29 -14.78
C GLU A 86 -21.54 -12.09 -15.10
N GLU A 87 -21.10 -11.36 -14.08
CA GLU A 87 -20.17 -10.21 -14.15
C GLU A 87 -18.70 -10.64 -14.05
N ALA A 88 -18.43 -11.83 -13.51
CA ALA A 88 -17.09 -12.37 -13.32
C ALA A 88 -16.38 -12.80 -14.62
N ARG A 89 -17.09 -12.86 -15.75
CA ARG A 89 -16.49 -13.19 -17.06
C ARG A 89 -15.59 -12.04 -17.54
N GLY A 90 -14.33 -12.06 -17.09
CA GLY A 90 -13.30 -11.08 -17.49
C GLY A 90 -12.85 -10.12 -16.38
N CYS A 91 -13.41 -10.26 -15.18
CA CYS A 91 -12.92 -9.55 -14.00
C CYS A 91 -11.96 -10.47 -13.22
N LEU A 92 -10.81 -9.92 -12.82
CA LEU A 92 -9.89 -10.58 -11.89
C LEU A 92 -9.86 -9.78 -10.59
N PRO A 93 -10.00 -10.43 -9.42
CA PRO A 93 -9.84 -9.74 -8.15
C PRO A 93 -8.43 -9.17 -8.06
N LYS A 94 -8.30 -7.99 -7.46
CA LYS A 94 -7.03 -7.30 -7.30
C LYS A 94 -6.83 -6.91 -5.86
N ARG A 95 -5.59 -7.00 -5.41
CA ARG A 95 -5.20 -6.54 -4.09
C ARG A 95 -3.88 -5.82 -4.17
N VAL A 96 -3.84 -4.64 -3.57
CA VAL A 96 -2.61 -3.91 -3.34
C VAL A 96 -2.38 -3.82 -1.84
N GLY A 97 -1.13 -3.96 -1.46
CA GLY A 97 -0.71 -3.04 -0.43
C GLY A 97 0.76 -3.11 -0.10
N GLN A 98 1.27 -1.92 0.13
CA GLN A 98 2.67 -1.61 0.16
C GLN A 98 2.95 -0.66 1.32
N VAL A 99 4.15 -0.78 1.86
CA VAL A 99 4.64 0.06 2.93
C VAL A 99 5.87 0.79 2.43
N PHE A 100 5.85 2.11 2.50
CA PHE A 100 6.95 2.96 2.10
C PHE A 100 7.52 3.67 3.32
N ILE A 101 8.84 3.64 3.47
CA ILE A 101 9.52 4.47 4.45
C ILE A 101 9.77 5.83 3.82
N LEU A 102 9.08 6.84 4.33
CA LEU A 102 9.23 8.19 3.81
C LEU A 102 10.49 8.87 4.38
N PRO A 103 11.09 9.83 3.64
CA PRO A 103 12.13 10.68 4.18
C PRO A 103 11.69 11.35 5.50
N ARG A 104 12.63 11.56 6.42
CA ARG A 104 12.32 12.15 7.75
C ARG A 104 11.93 13.62 7.70
N ASP A 105 12.23 14.29 6.59
CA ASP A 105 11.97 15.72 6.39
C ASP A 105 10.65 15.99 5.68
N ILE A 106 9.79 14.99 5.49
CA ILE A 106 8.43 15.17 4.97
C ILE A 106 7.57 15.91 6.00
N ASN A 107 6.73 16.83 5.52
CA ASN A 107 5.67 17.44 6.32
C ASN A 107 4.39 16.58 6.24
N PRO A 108 4.04 15.78 7.28
CA PRO A 108 2.94 14.83 7.21
C PRO A 108 1.56 15.48 6.99
N ASP A 109 1.37 16.71 7.47
CA ASP A 109 0.10 17.44 7.34
C ASP A 109 -0.16 17.92 5.90
N SER A 110 0.86 17.84 5.04
CA SER A 110 0.78 18.21 3.62
C SER A 110 0.66 17.00 2.68
N ILE A 111 0.47 15.79 3.23
CA ILE A 111 0.29 14.59 2.40
C ILE A 111 -1.04 14.71 1.66
N GLU A 112 -0.98 14.65 0.34
CA GLU A 112 -2.13 14.62 -0.56
C GLU A 112 -1.99 13.45 -1.54
N SER A 113 -3.12 12.98 -2.08
CA SER A 113 -3.14 11.86 -3.02
C SER A 113 -4.15 12.05 -4.15
N THR A 114 -3.77 11.65 -5.36
CA THR A 114 -4.66 11.59 -6.53
C THR A 114 -4.52 10.24 -7.22
N LEU A 115 -5.63 9.69 -7.72
CA LEU A 115 -5.64 8.48 -8.54
C LEU A 115 -6.10 8.83 -9.95
N GLU A 116 -5.21 8.68 -10.92
CA GLU A 116 -5.49 8.98 -12.33
C GLU A 116 -4.96 7.86 -13.21
N ASN A 117 -5.80 7.33 -14.11
CA ASN A 117 -5.42 6.29 -15.08
C ASN A 117 -4.73 5.06 -14.45
N GLY A 118 -5.13 4.67 -13.24
CA GLY A 118 -4.55 3.53 -12.52
C GLY A 118 -3.20 3.82 -11.86
N VAL A 119 -2.79 5.09 -11.75
CA VAL A 119 -1.58 5.51 -11.03
C VAL A 119 -1.97 6.36 -9.83
N LEU A 120 -1.69 5.85 -8.64
CA LEU A 120 -1.83 6.57 -7.38
C LEU A 120 -0.59 7.45 -7.20
N THR A 121 -0.80 8.77 -7.18
CA THR A 121 0.23 9.77 -6.91
C THR A 121 0.05 10.30 -5.50
N ILE A 122 1.09 10.21 -4.69
CA ILE A 122 1.12 10.73 -3.32
C ILE A 122 2.19 11.81 -3.27
N ARG A 123 1.81 13.02 -2.85
CA ARG A 123 2.69 14.19 -2.77
C ARG A 123 2.75 14.69 -1.35
N SER A 124 3.87 15.28 -0.98
CA SER A 124 4.01 15.95 0.30
C SER A 124 5.11 17.00 0.25
N ALA A 125 4.89 18.13 0.91
CA ALA A 125 5.92 19.14 1.10
C ALA A 125 7.02 18.59 2.01
N ARG A 126 8.22 19.16 1.89
CA ARG A 126 9.35 18.87 2.78
C ARG A 126 9.62 20.06 3.69
N HIS A 127 9.90 19.78 4.94
CA HIS A 127 10.59 20.70 5.81
C HIS A 127 12.01 20.94 5.26
N GLN A 128 12.46 22.18 5.27
CA GLN A 128 13.85 22.49 4.91
C GLN A 128 14.80 21.78 5.86
N ALA A 129 15.44 20.71 5.36
CA ALA A 129 16.44 19.98 6.12
C ALA A 129 17.74 20.79 6.17
N PRO A 130 18.32 21.06 7.35
CA PRO A 130 19.60 21.74 7.44
C PRO A 130 20.71 20.87 6.83
N VAL A 131 21.36 21.37 5.78
CA VAL A 131 22.48 20.69 5.13
C VAL A 131 23.68 20.68 6.07
N ARG A 132 24.07 19.51 6.56
CA ARG A 132 25.31 19.34 7.34
C ARG A 132 26.47 19.00 6.40
N LYS A 133 27.45 19.90 6.32
CA LYS A 133 28.75 19.57 5.71
C LYS A 133 29.55 18.71 6.67
N VAL A 134 30.02 17.55 6.21
CA VAL A 134 30.87 16.65 6.98
C VAL A 134 32.29 16.71 6.43
N VAL A 135 33.27 16.92 7.32
CA VAL A 135 34.69 16.90 6.96
C VAL A 135 35.18 15.44 6.95
N ILE A 136 35.77 15.00 5.84
CA ILE A 136 36.41 13.69 5.73
C ILE A 136 37.77 13.77 6.41
N LYS A 137 37.99 12.96 7.46
CA LYS A 137 39.31 12.79 8.08
C LYS A 137 40.03 11.62 7.42
N ALA A 138 41.34 11.77 7.16
CA ALA A 138 42.16 10.68 6.67
C ALA A 138 42.24 9.56 7.73
N GLY A 139 42.08 8.31 7.29
CA GLY A 139 42.32 7.14 8.14
C GLY A 139 43.81 7.03 8.48
N HIS A 140 44.13 6.57 9.68
CA HIS A 140 45.51 6.26 10.01
C HIS A 140 45.91 4.97 9.27
N PRO A 141 47.05 4.93 8.56
CA PRO A 141 47.55 3.69 8.01
C PRO A 141 47.76 2.70 9.15
N LYS A 142 47.20 1.50 9.01
CA LYS A 142 47.47 0.40 9.94
C LYS A 142 48.97 0.15 9.88
N ALA A 143 49.68 0.39 10.99
CA ALA A 143 51.08 0.08 11.08
C ALA A 143 51.24 -1.43 10.88
N ASP A 144 51.95 -1.83 9.82
CA ASP A 144 52.37 -3.21 9.64
C ASP A 144 53.27 -3.56 10.82
N ASN A 145 52.84 -4.49 11.65
CA ASN A 145 53.61 -4.94 12.81
C ASN A 145 54.77 -5.80 12.28
N PRO A 146 56.04 -5.36 12.42
CA PRO A 146 57.15 -6.19 11.99
C PRO A 146 57.19 -7.45 12.87
N SER A 147 57.38 -8.60 12.20
CA SER A 147 57.43 -9.95 12.79
C SER A 147 58.64 -10.15 13.69
#